data_AF-A0A7S4A6N6-F1
#
_entry.id   AF-A0A7S4A6N6-F1
#
_cell.length_a   1.000
_cell.length_b   1.000
_cell.length_c   1.000
_cell.angle_alpha   90.00
_cell.angle_beta   90.00
_cell.angle_gamma   90.00
#
_symmetry.space_group_name_H-M   'P 1'
#
loop_
_entity.id
_entity.type
_entity.pdbx_description
1 polymer ?
#
loop_
_entity_poly.entity_id
_entity_poly.type
_entity_poly.pdbx_seq_one_letter_code
_entity_poly.pdbx_strand_id
1 'polypeptide(L)'
;RQRGAVEVGGRVLGSRARRATLAFVEQDDSGLPPTLTVAEHLLFHARLRRPADEPASERIRAVRRVLRALELEACAGTFLGARGADDEAPAAQRGCSGGEA
;
A
#
# COMPACT_ATOMS: atom_id res chain seq x y z
N ARG A 1 30.44 0.48 21.00
CA ARG A 1 29.16 0.17 20.32
C ARG A 1 28.04 0.55 21.26
N GLN A 2 27.22 1.55 20.94
CA GLN A 2 26.05 1.89 21.75
C GLN A 2 24.88 0.99 21.36
N ARG A 3 24.09 0.58 22.36
CA ARG A 3 22.83 -0.14 22.17
C ARG A 3 21.73 0.73 22.77
N GLY A 4 20.56 0.73 22.12
CA GLY A 4 19.36 1.42 22.59
C GLY A 4 18.14 0.53 22.42
N ALA A 5 17.07 0.90 23.10
CA ALA A 5 15.75 0.29 22.97
C ALA A 5 14.77 1.29 22.36
N VAL A 6 13.80 0.79 21.59
CA VAL A 6 12.69 1.59 21.06
C VAL A 6 11.42 1.12 21.74
N GLU A 7 10.73 2.06 22.36
CA GLU A 7 9.46 1.82 23.04
C GLU A 7 8.30 2.41 22.25
N VAL A 8 7.19 1.70 22.20
CA VAL A 8 5.92 2.15 21.61
C VAL A 8 4.87 2.09 22.71
N GLY A 9 4.33 3.23 23.10
CA GLY A 9 3.40 3.32 24.24
C GLY A 9 4.02 2.84 25.57
N GLY A 10 5.31 3.12 25.80
CA GLY A 10 6.04 2.73 27.02
C GLY A 10 6.40 1.25 27.12
N ARG A 11 6.39 0.52 26.00
CA ARG A 11 6.75 -0.90 25.95
C ARG A 11 7.71 -1.19 24.81
N VAL A 12 8.75 -1.98 25.08
CA VAL A 12 9.61 -2.54 24.03
C VAL A 12 8.86 -3.64 23.30
N LEU A 13 8.59 -3.44 22.00
CA LEU A 13 7.85 -4.41 21.20
C LEU A 13 8.77 -5.43 20.54
N GLY A 14 8.45 -6.71 20.71
CA GLY A 14 9.06 -7.80 19.93
C GLY A 14 8.73 -7.69 18.43
N SER A 15 9.52 -8.37 17.59
CA SER A 15 9.42 -8.25 16.12
C SER A 15 8.03 -8.58 15.55
N ARG A 16 7.30 -9.55 16.12
CA ARG A 16 5.92 -9.86 15.69
C ARG A 16 4.95 -8.74 16.05
N ALA A 17 5.02 -8.21 17.27
CA ALA A 17 4.17 -7.11 17.72
C ALA A 17 4.42 -5.83 16.91
N ARG A 18 5.68 -5.54 16.59
CA ARG A 18 6.04 -4.40 15.70
C ARG A 18 5.35 -4.50 14.35
N ARG A 19 5.45 -5.65 13.66
CA ARG A 19 4.80 -5.86 12.34
C ARG A 19 3.27 -5.78 12.38
N ALA A 20 2.66 -6.06 13.52
CA ALA A 20 1.21 -6.00 13.68
C ALA A 20 0.69 -4.60 14.06
N THR A 21 1.55 -3.73 14.60
CA THR A 21 1.15 -2.45 15.20
C THR A 21 1.65 -1.24 14.41
N LEU A 22 2.81 -1.37 13.76
CA LEU A 22 3.45 -0.29 13.02
C LEU A 22 3.24 -0.48 11.52
N ALA A 23 2.97 0.63 10.82
CA ALA A 23 3.03 0.71 9.37
C ALA A 23 4.41 1.22 8.94
N PHE A 24 4.90 0.72 7.81
CA PHE A 24 6.16 1.13 7.20
C PHE A 24 5.94 1.21 5.69
N VAL A 25 6.50 2.25 5.07
CA VAL A 25 6.45 2.50 3.63
C VAL A 25 7.91 2.62 3.17
N GLU A 26 8.27 1.86 2.15
CA GLU A 26 9.60 1.89 1.55
C GLU A 26 9.77 3.14 0.68
N GLN A 27 11.02 3.52 0.38
CA GLN A 27 11.27 4.70 -0.44
C GLN A 27 10.95 4.45 -1.92
N ASP A 28 11.10 3.20 -2.36
CA ASP A 28 10.91 2.76 -3.73
C ASP A 28 9.65 1.91 -3.87
N ASP A 29 8.88 2.16 -4.93
CA ASP A 29 7.64 1.42 -5.20
C ASP A 29 7.88 0.13 -6.00
N SER A 30 9.07 -0.46 -5.85
CA SER A 30 9.52 -1.62 -6.64
C SER A 30 8.64 -2.87 -6.43
N GLY A 31 7.91 -2.93 -5.32
CA GLY A 31 6.96 -3.99 -4.99
C GLY A 31 5.57 -3.85 -5.62
N LEU A 32 5.27 -2.77 -6.35
CA LEU A 32 3.93 -2.57 -6.92
C LEU A 32 3.69 -3.46 -8.15
N PRO A 33 2.58 -4.23 -8.18
CA PRO A 33 2.28 -5.11 -9.31
C PRO A 33 1.79 -4.30 -10.52
N PRO A 34 2.44 -4.40 -11.70
CA PRO A 34 2.11 -3.56 -12.85
C PRO A 34 0.75 -3.86 -13.47
N THR A 35 0.19 -5.04 -13.18
CA THR A 35 -1.05 -5.57 -13.75
C THR A 35 -2.30 -5.29 -12.92
N LEU A 36 -2.16 -4.69 -11.73
CA LEU A 36 -3.31 -4.32 -10.90
C LEU A 36 -3.60 -2.81 -11.03
N THR A 37 -4.88 -2.47 -10.92
CA THR A 37 -5.29 -1.08 -10.68
C THR A 37 -5.03 -0.67 -9.22
N VAL A 38 -5.01 0.65 -8.96
CA VAL A 38 -4.88 1.20 -7.59
C VAL A 38 -5.93 0.59 -6.66
N ALA A 39 -7.20 0.59 -7.07
CA ALA A 39 -8.29 0.06 -6.26
C ALA A 39 -8.18 -1.46 -6.02
N GLU A 40 -7.74 -2.23 -7.03
CA GLU A 40 -7.54 -3.68 -6.88
C GLU A 40 -6.40 -4.01 -5.92
N HIS A 41 -5.28 -3.28 -6.00
CA HIS A 41 -4.15 -3.46 -5.10
C HIS A 41 -4.53 -3.15 -3.65
N LEU A 42 -5.25 -2.05 -3.41
CA LEU A 42 -5.78 -1.72 -2.09
C LEU A 42 -6.78 -2.76 -1.58
N LEU A 43 -7.66 -3.26 -2.45
CA LEU A 43 -8.63 -4.30 -2.09
C LEU A 43 -7.95 -5.63 -1.77
N PHE A 44 -6.90 -6.00 -2.51
CA PHE A 44 -6.08 -7.17 -2.23
C PHE A 44 -5.47 -7.09 -0.81
N HIS A 45 -4.85 -5.97 -0.46
CA HIS A 45 -4.33 -5.76 0.89
C HIS A 45 -5.42 -5.73 1.96
N ALA A 46 -6.59 -5.13 1.68
CA ALA A 46 -7.71 -5.13 2.60
C ALA A 46 -8.21 -6.56 2.88
N ARG A 47 -8.24 -7.46 1.89
CA ARG A 47 -8.60 -8.88 2.07
C ARG A 47 -7.61 -9.63 2.95
N LEU A 48 -6.32 -9.32 2.85
CA LEU A 48 -5.27 -10.01 3.61
C LEU A 48 -5.10 -9.50 5.05
N ARG A 49 -5.31 -8.20 5.27
CA ARG A 49 -4.96 -7.54 6.55
C ARG A 49 -6.16 -7.31 7.47
N ARG A 50 -7.39 -7.34 6.94
CA ARG A 50 -8.61 -7.16 7.74
C ARG A 50 -9.12 -8.50 8.28
N PRO A 51 -9.95 -8.50 9.35
CA PRO A 51 -10.54 -9.72 9.89
C PRO A 51 -11.26 -10.54 8.81
N ALA A 52 -11.15 -11.87 8.87
CA ALA A 52 -11.69 -12.76 7.83
C ALA A 52 -13.23 -12.79 7.80
N ASP A 53 -13.85 -12.62 8.96
CA ASP A 53 -15.29 -12.58 9.20
C ASP A 53 -15.95 -11.26 8.79
N GLU A 54 -15.16 -10.22 8.52
CA GLU A 54 -15.69 -8.94 8.03
C GLU A 54 -16.42 -9.14 6.68
N PRO A 55 -17.52 -8.43 6.39
CA PRO A 55 -18.18 -8.49 5.09
C PRO A 55 -17.34 -7.89 3.95
N ALA A 56 -17.53 -8.38 2.72
CA ALA A 56 -16.85 -7.83 1.55
C ALA A 56 -17.18 -6.34 1.31
N SER A 57 -18.41 -5.93 1.61
CA SER A 57 -18.86 -4.53 1.51
C SER A 57 -18.06 -3.58 2.42
N GLU A 58 -17.70 -4.02 3.62
CA GLU A 58 -16.93 -3.21 4.56
C GLU A 58 -15.47 -3.07 4.13
N ARG A 59 -14.89 -4.10 3.51
CA ARG A 59 -13.56 -3.99 2.87
C ARG A 59 -13.58 -2.97 1.73
N ILE A 60 -14.60 -3.04 0.86
CA ILE A 60 -14.77 -2.07 -0.24
C ILE A 60 -14.95 -0.65 0.31
N ARG A 61 -15.74 -0.50 1.38
CA ARG A 61 -15.92 0.79 2.06
C ARG A 61 -14.61 1.33 2.62
N ALA A 62 -13.79 0.47 3.23
CA ALA A 62 -12.48 0.86 3.74
C ALA A 62 -11.55 1.35 2.61
N VAL A 63 -11.49 0.63 1.48
CA VAL A 63 -10.72 1.05 0.29
C VAL A 63 -11.20 2.41 -0.23
N ARG A 64 -12.51 2.62 -0.34
CA ARG A 64 -13.07 3.92 -0.77
C ARG A 64 -12.70 5.07 0.17
N ARG A 65 -12.62 4.82 1.49
CA ARG A 65 -12.18 5.83 2.45
C ARG A 65 -10.70 6.17 2.26
N VAL A 66 -9.85 5.18 1.99
CA VAL A 66 -8.41 5.41 1.74
C VAL A 66 -8.21 6.21 0.47
N LEU A 67 -8.85 5.82 -0.64
CA LEU A 67 -8.78 6.56 -1.91
C LEU A 67 -9.16 8.02 -1.70
N ARG A 68 -10.24 8.29 -0.98
CA ARG A 68 -10.69 9.65 -0.66
C ARG A 68 -9.75 10.42 0.24
N ALA A 69 -9.20 9.77 1.26
CA ALA A 69 -8.29 10.43 2.20
C ALA A 69 -6.96 10.84 1.54
N LEU A 70 -6.59 10.19 0.45
CA LEU A 70 -5.37 10.45 -0.31
C LEU A 70 -5.63 11.14 -1.65
N GLU A 71 -6.88 11.51 -1.94
CA GLU A 71 -7.30 12.15 -3.21
C GLU A 71 -6.97 11.32 -4.47
N LEU A 72 -6.98 9.99 -4.33
CA LEU A 72 -6.66 9.01 -5.39
C LEU A 72 -7.90 8.50 -6.13
N GLU A 73 -9.08 9.09 -5.94
CA GLU A 73 -10.29 8.60 -6.63
C GLU A 73 -10.18 8.69 -8.16
N ALA A 74 -9.48 9.70 -8.68
CA ALA A 74 -9.31 9.90 -10.11
C ALA A 74 -8.47 8.77 -10.77
N CYS A 75 -7.48 8.23 -10.04
CA CYS A 75 -6.60 7.16 -10.51
C CYS A 75 -7.00 5.77 -10.01
N ALA A 76 -8.12 5.63 -9.30
CA ALA A 76 -8.55 4.37 -8.68
C ALA A 76 -8.64 3.20 -9.68
N GLY A 77 -9.04 3.48 -10.93
CA GLY A 77 -9.15 2.50 -12.03
C GLY A 77 -7.92 2.43 -12.93
N THR A 78 -6.86 3.18 -12.63
CA THR A 78 -5.62 3.22 -13.42
C THR A 78 -4.71 2.09 -12.97
N PHE A 79 -4.05 1.42 -13.92
CA PHE A 79 -3.00 0.45 -13.62
C PHE A 79 -1.84 1.12 -12.89
N LEU A 80 -1.23 0.42 -11.94
CA LEU A 80 -0.03 0.91 -11.26
C LEU A 80 1.15 1.08 -12.23
N GLY A 81 1.21 0.23 -13.27
CA GLY A 81 2.25 0.27 -14.31
C GLY A 81 3.58 -0.31 -13.84
N ALA A 82 4.50 -0.54 -14.78
CA ALA A 82 5.84 -1.02 -14.44
C ALA A 82 6.79 0.17 -14.26
N ARG A 83 7.42 0.29 -13.09
CA ARG A 83 8.56 1.20 -12.91
C ARG A 83 9.82 0.50 -13.38
N GLY A 84 10.29 0.85 -14.58
CA GLY A 84 11.66 0.58 -15.04
C GLY A 84 12.56 1.77 -14.72
N ALA A 85 13.87 1.54 -14.62
CA ALA A 85 14.88 2.58 -14.35
C ALA A 85 15.00 3.66 -15.44
N ASP A 86 14.23 3.53 -16.52
CA ASP A 86 14.34 4.35 -17.70
C ASP A 86 12.93 4.82 -18.09
N ASP A 87 12.78 6.13 -18.33
CA ASP A 87 11.58 6.78 -18.86
C ASP A 87 11.16 6.30 -20.27
N GLU A 88 11.70 5.16 -20.73
CA GLU A 88 11.49 4.51 -22.03
C GLU A 88 10.59 3.27 -21.98
N ALA A 89 9.93 2.98 -20.85
CA ALA A 89 8.92 1.91 -20.83
C ALA A 89 7.87 2.17 -21.93
N PRO A 90 7.55 1.17 -22.79
CA PRO A 90 6.62 1.34 -23.89
C PRO A 90 5.28 1.87 -23.36
N ALA A 91 4.60 2.72 -24.15
CA ALA A 91 3.36 3.39 -23.72
C ALA A 91 2.29 2.42 -23.17
N ALA A 92 2.31 1.16 -23.60
CA ALA A 92 1.46 0.08 -23.12
C ALA A 92 1.71 -0.36 -21.65
N GLN A 93 2.77 0.15 -21.01
CA GLN A 93 3.17 -0.18 -19.64
C GLN A 93 3.13 1.03 -18.68
N ARG A 94 2.67 2.19 -19.17
CA ARG A 94 2.50 3.41 -18.38
C ARG A 94 1.31 3.22 -17.42
N GLY A 95 1.48 3.63 -16.17
CA GLY A 95 0.49 3.53 -15.12
C GLY A 95 0.24 4.86 -14.43
N CYS A 96 0.02 4.82 -13.13
CA CYS A 96 -0.15 6.02 -12.30
C CYS A 96 1.11 6.89 -12.33
N SER A 97 0.95 8.20 -12.10
CA SER A 97 2.11 9.07 -11.96
C SER A 97 2.91 8.70 -10.71
N GLY A 98 4.19 9.09 -10.66
CA GLY A 98 5.05 8.77 -9.51
C GLY A 98 4.66 9.43 -8.19
N GLY A 99 3.75 10.41 -8.19
CA GLY A 99 3.19 10.97 -6.94
C GLY A 99 1.88 10.31 -6.50
N GLU A 100 1.25 9.53 -7.40
CA GLU A 100 0.04 8.76 -7.13
C GLU A 100 0.33 7.29 -6.79
N ALA A 101 1.43 6.76 -7.32
CA ALA A 101 1.95 5.43 -7.02
C ALA A 101 2.46 5.36 -5.57
#